data_AF-A0A926KSJ8-F1
#
_entry.id   AF-A0A926KSJ8-F1
#
_cell.length_a   1.000
_cell.length_b   1.000
_cell.length_c   1.000
_cell.angle_alpha   90.00
_cell.angle_beta   90.00
_cell.angle_gamma   90.00
#
_symmetry.space_group_name_H-M   'P 1'
#
loop_
_entity.id
_entity.type
_entity.pdbx_description
1 polymer ?
#
loop_
_entity_poly.entity_id
_entity_poly.type
_entity_poly.pdbx_seq_one_letter_code
_entity_poly.pdbx_strand_id
1 'polypeptide(L)' 'MLATKAVCEKEEVMNTLCEMGLDQIARWIKVLPEDRWENMFVSTWPTLAKKCGVSR' A
#
# COMPACT_ATOMS: atom_id res chain seq x y z
N MET A 1 2.48 -4.34 -20.88
CA MET A 1 2.21 -3.00 -20.30
C MET A 1 1.33 -3.14 -19.05
N LEU A 2 1.82 -3.80 -17.99
CA LEU A 2 1.03 -4.06 -16.77
C LEU A 2 1.73 -3.60 -15.47
N ALA A 3 3.03 -3.32 -15.52
CA ALA A 3 3.82 -2.95 -14.33
C ALA A 3 3.58 -1.51 -13.85
N THR A 4 3.05 -0.62 -14.69
CA THR A 4 2.89 0.80 -14.35
C THR A 4 1.70 1.11 -13.45
N LYS A 5 0.74 0.19 -13.31
CA LYS A 5 -0.49 0.42 -12.53
C LYS A 5 -0.26 0.25 -11.03
N ALA A 6 0.46 -0.80 -10.65
CA ALA A 6 0.80 -1.10 -9.25
C ALA A 6 1.69 -0.03 -8.60
N VAL A 7 2.52 0.68 -9.37
CA VAL A 7 3.40 1.73 -8.85
C VAL A 7 2.59 2.95 -8.37
N CYS A 8 1.61 3.39 -9.18
CA CYS A 8 0.72 4.49 -8.81
C CYS A 8 -0.12 4.14 -7.57
N GLU A 9 -0.69 2.95 -7.53
CA GLU A 9 -1.51 2.50 -6.39
C GLU A 9 -0.70 2.42 -5.10
N LYS A 10 0.55 1.94 -5.17
CA LYS A 10 1.46 1.88 -4.01
C LYS A 10 1.76 3.28 -3.47
N GLU A 11 2.02 4.24 -4.34
CA GLU A 11 2.37 5.61 -3.95
C GLU A 11 1.18 6.35 -3.32
N GLU A 12 -0.03 6.17 -3.86
CA GLU A 12 -1.26 6.71 -3.26
C GLU A 12 -1.55 6.12 -1.87
N VAL A 13 -1.35 4.81 -1.70
CA VAL A 13 -1.49 4.15 -0.39
C VAL A 13 -0.46 4.68 0.61
N MET A 14 0.79 4.86 0.18
CA MET A 14 1.84 5.43 1.03
C MET A 14 1.51 6.88 1.44
N ASN A 15 1.00 7.70 0.52
CA ASN A 15 0.57 9.07 0.81
C ASN A 15 -0.58 9.08 1.83
N THR A 16 -1.62 8.27 1.60
CA THR A 16 -2.76 8.13 2.51
C THR A 16 -2.32 7.69 3.91
N LEU A 17 -1.35 6.77 3.99
CA LEU A 17 -0.76 6.33 5.26
C LEU A 17 0.01 7.46 5.93
N CYS A 18 0.83 8.23 5.19
CA CYS A 18 1.53 9.40 5.72
C CYS A 18 0.56 10.47 6.25
N GLU A 19 -0.53 10.76 5.51
CA GLU A 19 -1.57 11.70 5.95
C GLU A 19 -2.29 11.25 7.22
N MET A 20 -2.43 9.94 7.44
CA MET A 20 -2.98 9.37 8.66
C MET A 20 -1.96 9.27 9.81
N GLY A 21 -0.71 9.71 9.62
CA GLY A 21 0.37 9.58 10.61
C GLY A 21 0.96 8.17 10.71
N LEU A 22 0.67 7.30 9.75
CA LEU A 22 1.14 5.91 9.66
C LEU A 22 2.42 5.80 8.83
N ASP A 23 3.35 6.74 9.01
CA ASP A 23 4.61 6.85 8.27
C ASP A 23 5.45 5.56 8.37
N GLN A 24 5.38 4.86 9.50
CA GLN A 24 6.06 3.57 9.69
C GLN A 24 5.52 2.47 8.76
N ILE A 25 4.21 2.44 8.53
CA ILE A 25 3.58 1.48 7.62
C ILE A 25 3.92 1.85 6.17
N ALA A 26 3.90 3.14 5.84
CA ALA A 26 4.30 3.63 4.52
C ALA A 26 5.74 3.22 4.17
N ARG A 27 6.68 3.38 5.12
CA ARG A 27 8.08 2.92 4.95
C ARG A 27 8.20 1.41 4.80
N TRP A 28 7.39 0.65 5.55
CA TRP A 28 7.36 -0.80 5.44
C TRP A 28 6.87 -1.26 4.05
N ILE A 29 5.80 -0.65 3.54
CA ILE A 29 5.31 -0.90 2.18
C ILE A 29 6.35 -0.49 1.14
N LYS A 30 7.04 0.63 1.35
CA LYS A 30 8.08 1.13 0.43
C LYS A 30 9.17 0.09 0.19
N VAL A 31 9.65 -0.58 1.24
CA VAL A 31 10.71 -1.60 1.13
C VAL A 31 10.23 -2.94 0.56
N LEU A 32 8.92 -3.16 0.47
CA LEU A 32 8.37 -4.39 -0.10
C LEU A 32 8.40 -4.39 -1.64
N PRO A 33 8.58 -5.58 -2.25
CA PRO A 33 8.50 -5.73 -3.69
C PRO A 33 7.09 -5.43 -4.21
N GLU A 34 7.02 -4.76 -5.36
CA GLU A 34 5.79 -4.25 -5.99
C GLU A 34 4.76 -5.34 -6.32
N ASP A 35 5.21 -6.58 -6.49
CA ASP A 35 4.37 -7.74 -6.79
C ASP A 35 3.68 -8.32 -5.54
N ARG A 36 4.19 -8.03 -4.32
CA ARG A 36 3.72 -8.66 -3.07
C ARG A 36 3.27 -7.69 -2.00
N TRP A 37 3.60 -6.40 -2.10
CA TRP A 37 3.25 -5.42 -1.07
C TRP A 37 1.73 -5.36 -0.84
N GLU A 38 0.93 -5.44 -1.89
CA GLU A 38 -0.54 -5.38 -1.82
C GLU A 38 -1.07 -6.54 -0.96
N ASN A 39 -0.69 -7.77 -1.29
CA ASN A 39 -1.15 -8.95 -0.58
C ASN A 39 -0.65 -8.96 0.88
N MET A 40 0.58 -8.50 1.13
CA MET A 40 1.12 -8.34 2.48
C MET A 40 0.40 -7.22 3.26
N PHE A 41 0.08 -6.11 2.62
CA PHE A 41 -0.60 -4.97 3.22
C PHE A 41 -2.03 -5.33 3.60
N VAL A 42 -2.77 -5.98 2.69
CA VAL A 42 -4.14 -6.48 2.94
C VAL A 42 -4.14 -7.53 4.04
N SER A 43 -3.16 -8.45 4.06
CA SER A 43 -3.09 -9.50 5.08
C SER A 43 -2.73 -8.97 6.47
N THR A 44 -1.85 -7.98 6.54
CA THR A 44 -1.36 -7.43 7.82
C THR A 44 -2.31 -6.37 8.36
N TRP A 45 -2.87 -5.53 7.48
CA TRP A 45 -3.78 -4.46 7.85
C TRP A 45 -5.02 -4.40 6.93
N PRO A 46 -5.94 -5.37 7.04
CA PRO A 46 -7.13 -5.42 6.19
C PRO A 46 -8.03 -4.18 6.34
N THR A 47 -8.08 -3.61 7.55
CA THR A 47 -8.86 -2.38 7.81
C THR A 47 -8.25 -1.15 7.14
N LEU A 48 -6.91 -1.04 7.10
CA LEU A 48 -6.23 0.05 6.40
C LEU A 48 -6.28 -0.14 4.89
N ALA A 49 -6.14 -1.37 4.42
CA ALA A 49 -6.27 -1.70 3.00
C ALA A 49 -7.62 -1.26 2.45
N LYS A 50 -8.72 -1.62 3.12
CA LYS A 50 -10.06 -1.10 2.78
C LYS A 50 -10.13 0.42 2.77
N LYS A 51 -9.47 1.07 3.72
CA LYS A 51 -9.48 2.54 3.85
C LYS A 51 -8.66 3.22 2.76
N CYS A 52 -7.62 2.57 2.25
CA CYS A 52 -6.80 3.06 1.14
C CYS A 52 -7.32 2.60 -0.24
N GLY A 53 -8.53 2.01 -0.31
CA GLY A 53 -9.09 1.52 -1.57
C GLY A 53 -8.46 0.22 -2.09
N VAL A 54 -7.53 -0.37 -1.34
CA VAL A 54 -6.92 -1.66 -1.65
C VAL A 54 -7.88 -2.75 -1.17
N SER A 55 -8.86 -3.05 -2.02
CA SER A 55 -9.79 -4.16 -1.83
C SER A 55 -9.62 -5.10 -3.00
N ARG A 56 -9.13 -6.31 -2.71
CA ARG A 56 -9.22 -7.41 -3.66
C ARG A 56 -10.67 -7.75 -3.96
#